data_AF-A0A2S2PVY3-F1
#
_entry.id   AF-A0A2S2PVY3-F1
#
_cell.length_a   1.000
_cell.length_b   1.000
_cell.length_c   1.000
_cell.angle_alpha   90.00
_cell.angle_beta   90.00
_cell.angle_gamma   90.00
#
_symmetry.space_group_name_H-M   'P 1'
#
loop_
_entity.id
_entity.type
_entity.pdbx_description
1 polymer ?
#
loop_
_entity_poly.entity_id
_entity_poly.type
_entity_poly.pdbx_seq_one_letter_code
_entity_poly.pdbx_strand_id
1 'polypeptide(L)'
;MYKSLRTNLPKEIMELPGFPHKGPEDKSYVAANEMLKYLEDYADHFDLKKHIKFHHHVKNISPLEGDRWLVTAINLQDNITETSEFDGVIVCIGNYSNPVIPEVPGIEKFRGMKIHSHDYRDSSVFKDMSTVVIGCGPSGLDISFDIAKVAGKVYLSHHNQRVKNMKCPPNMVQKVDIQEVVENGVLFKDGSYEQVDSILYCTGYTYKYPFLSSECGIRVENNNVKWLFKHFVNIEHPTMYFIGIPTNTTGFWMFDLQVRCAKTFLEGKAKLPSKEEMLEDTRRDVESRLASGLRPKELHMMGRRSMEYYDSLSSLSGLDSVPPVVLQIYFDGFDRFMCDFSHFREDKYKLLDKDHYMVQFPNEVEPIMKKQEIASH
;
A
#
# COMPACT_ATOMS: atom_id res chain seq x y z
N MET A 1 10.47 -5.60 -4.68
CA MET A 1 11.20 -4.81 -3.68
C MET A 1 12.62 -4.57 -4.17
N TYR A 2 13.26 -3.48 -3.73
CA TYR A 2 14.60 -3.08 -4.14
C TYR A 2 15.57 -3.08 -2.96
N LYS A 3 16.87 -3.15 -3.27
CA LYS A 3 17.95 -3.50 -2.34
C LYS A 3 18.13 -2.51 -1.18
N SER A 4 17.99 -1.22 -1.46
CA SER A 4 18.20 -0.11 -0.51
C SER A 4 16.98 0.21 0.35
N LEU A 5 15.87 -0.52 0.15
CA LEU A 5 14.59 -0.19 0.76
C LEU A 5 14.64 -0.28 2.29
N ARG A 6 14.16 0.80 2.91
CA ARG A 6 13.82 0.86 4.34
C ARG A 6 12.33 1.15 4.48
N THR A 7 11.75 0.79 5.62
CA THR A 7 10.36 1.12 5.90
C THR A 7 10.10 2.62 5.69
N ASN A 8 8.91 2.94 5.21
CA ASN A 8 8.40 4.30 5.08
C ASN A 8 7.51 4.70 6.26
N LEU A 9 7.25 3.76 7.18
CA LEU A 9 6.57 3.95 8.44
C LEU A 9 7.45 3.45 9.60
N PRO A 10 7.27 3.98 10.82
CA PRO A 10 7.92 3.47 12.02
C PRO A 10 7.53 2.00 12.29
N LYS A 11 8.50 1.17 12.70
CA LYS A 11 8.29 -0.24 13.00
C LYS A 11 7.23 -0.45 14.09
N GLU A 12 7.09 0.50 15.01
CA GLU A 12 6.17 0.47 16.15
C GLU A 12 4.69 0.42 15.72
N ILE A 13 4.37 0.88 14.50
CA ILE A 13 3.03 0.75 13.90
C ILE A 13 2.97 -0.28 12.77
N MET A 14 4.05 -1.03 12.59
CA MET A 14 4.19 -2.16 11.66
C MET A 14 4.42 -3.47 12.44
N GLU A 15 3.87 -3.56 13.65
CA GLU A 15 3.83 -4.79 14.44
C GLU A 15 2.46 -5.46 14.32
N LEU A 16 2.46 -6.78 14.27
CA LEU A 16 1.26 -7.60 14.42
C LEU A 16 0.94 -7.74 15.92
N PRO A 17 -0.33 -7.58 16.34
CA PRO A 17 -0.71 -7.65 17.74
C PRO A 17 -0.24 -8.94 18.42
N GLY A 18 0.33 -8.80 19.61
CA GLY A 18 0.83 -9.92 20.41
C GLY A 18 2.25 -10.40 20.05
N PHE A 19 2.93 -9.77 19.07
CA PHE A 19 4.29 -10.13 18.69
C PHE A 19 5.12 -8.88 18.33
N PRO A 20 5.79 -8.24 19.31
CA PRO A 20 6.53 -7.00 19.07
C PRO A 20 7.79 -7.21 18.22
N HIS A 21 8.19 -6.20 17.47
CA HIS A 21 9.37 -6.26 16.60
C HIS A 21 10.65 -6.17 17.43
N LYS A 22 11.48 -7.23 17.41
CA LYS A 22 12.76 -7.33 18.14
C LYS A 22 13.93 -6.56 17.49
N GLY A 23 13.59 -5.50 16.76
CA GLY A 23 14.56 -4.73 15.98
C GLY A 23 15.40 -3.82 16.86
N PRO A 24 16.35 -3.08 16.29
CA PRO A 24 17.15 -2.11 17.03
C PRO A 24 16.26 -1.14 17.84
N GLU A 25 16.55 -0.99 19.13
CA GLU A 25 15.85 -0.03 20.00
C GLU A 25 16.15 1.42 19.61
N ASP A 26 17.31 1.67 18.98
CA ASP A 26 17.78 3.01 18.62
C ASP A 26 17.23 3.53 17.29
N LYS A 27 16.38 2.77 16.57
CA LYS A 27 15.85 3.13 15.24
C LYS A 27 14.42 2.66 15.01
N SER A 28 13.57 3.52 14.46
CA SER A 28 12.19 3.15 14.10
C SER A 28 12.01 2.77 12.64
N TYR A 29 12.90 3.21 11.74
CA TYR A 29 12.82 2.89 10.31
C TYR A 29 13.86 1.84 9.92
N VAL A 30 13.41 0.59 9.82
CA VAL A 30 14.28 -0.59 9.63
C VAL A 30 14.44 -0.97 8.16
N ALA A 31 15.44 -1.77 7.85
CA ALA A 31 15.64 -2.28 6.49
C ALA A 31 14.58 -3.34 6.11
N ALA A 32 14.31 -3.51 4.81
CA ALA A 32 13.29 -4.44 4.34
C ALA A 32 13.55 -5.91 4.75
N ASN A 33 14.81 -6.32 4.87
CA ASN A 33 15.18 -7.66 5.33
C ASN A 33 14.93 -7.86 6.84
N GLU A 34 15.01 -6.81 7.65
CA GLU A 34 14.64 -6.87 9.08
C GLU A 34 13.13 -7.10 9.22
N MET A 35 12.31 -6.39 8.44
CA MET A 35 10.86 -6.64 8.40
C MET A 35 10.51 -8.03 7.86
N LEU A 36 11.22 -8.53 6.85
CA LEU A 36 11.03 -9.89 6.36
C LEU A 36 11.31 -10.90 7.48
N LYS A 37 12.45 -10.75 8.15
CA LYS A 37 12.81 -11.61 9.29
C LYS A 37 11.74 -11.56 10.39
N TYR A 38 11.21 -10.38 10.71
CA TYR A 38 10.12 -10.24 11.67
C TYR A 38 8.88 -11.06 11.28
N LEU A 39 8.46 -11.01 10.01
CA LEU A 39 7.32 -11.80 9.52
C LEU A 39 7.60 -13.31 9.52
N GLU A 40 8.83 -13.71 9.19
CA GLU A 40 9.27 -15.11 9.30
C GLU A 40 9.26 -15.59 10.75
N ASP A 41 9.80 -14.80 11.68
CA ASP A 41 9.81 -15.09 13.12
C ASP A 41 8.38 -15.18 13.68
N TYR A 42 7.45 -14.34 13.22
CA TYR A 42 6.03 -14.42 13.56
C TYR A 42 5.42 -15.75 13.07
N ALA A 43 5.66 -16.10 11.81
CA ALA A 43 5.15 -17.34 11.22
C ALA A 43 5.70 -18.59 11.92
N ASP A 44 6.97 -18.57 12.34
CA ASP A 44 7.60 -19.65 13.09
C ASP A 44 7.09 -19.72 14.53
N HIS A 45 6.92 -18.58 15.21
CA HIS A 45 6.41 -18.54 16.58
C HIS A 45 5.02 -19.15 16.72
N PHE A 46 4.14 -18.89 15.75
CA PHE A 46 2.76 -19.41 15.73
C PHE A 46 2.60 -20.69 14.90
N ASP A 47 3.71 -21.30 14.43
CA ASP A 47 3.72 -22.53 13.63
C ASP A 47 2.75 -22.47 12.43
N LEU A 48 2.76 -21.34 11.72
CA LEU A 48 1.82 -21.07 10.62
C LEU A 48 2.25 -21.74 9.31
N LYS A 49 3.55 -22.00 9.14
CA LYS A 49 4.11 -22.54 7.88
C LYS A 49 3.50 -23.89 7.49
N LYS A 50 3.05 -24.71 8.45
CA LYS A 50 2.34 -25.97 8.17
C LYS A 50 1.01 -25.81 7.43
N HIS A 51 0.42 -24.62 7.46
CA HIS A 51 -0.82 -24.29 6.75
C HIS A 51 -0.58 -23.63 5.39
N ILE A 52 0.68 -23.40 5.01
CA ILE A 52 1.06 -22.67 3.79
C ILE A 52 1.61 -23.66 2.76
N LYS A 53 0.91 -23.79 1.63
CA LYS A 53 1.45 -24.44 0.44
C LYS A 53 2.27 -23.44 -0.38
N PHE A 54 3.58 -23.39 -0.14
CA PHE A 54 4.49 -22.59 -0.98
C PHE A 54 4.53 -23.13 -2.42
N HIS A 55 4.98 -22.29 -3.35
CA HIS A 55 5.07 -22.61 -4.79
C HIS A 55 3.73 -23.04 -5.42
N HIS A 56 2.59 -22.73 -4.81
CA HIS A 56 1.27 -22.96 -5.39
C HIS A 56 0.70 -21.66 -5.96
N HIS A 57 0.43 -21.66 -7.26
CA HIS A 57 -0.18 -20.53 -7.96
C HIS A 57 -1.66 -20.77 -8.17
N VAL A 58 -2.51 -19.98 -7.51
CA VAL A 58 -3.97 -20.03 -7.68
C VAL A 58 -4.34 -19.61 -9.10
N LYS A 59 -5.01 -20.49 -9.82
CA LYS A 59 -5.41 -20.31 -11.22
C LYS A 59 -6.87 -19.89 -11.36
N ASN A 60 -7.74 -20.47 -10.56
CA ASN A 60 -9.17 -20.20 -10.64
C ASN A 60 -9.82 -20.33 -9.25
N ILE A 61 -10.77 -19.47 -8.97
CA ILE A 61 -11.69 -19.52 -7.84
C ILE A 61 -13.07 -19.26 -8.43
N SER A 62 -14.00 -20.17 -8.18
CA SER A 62 -15.40 -20.04 -8.58
C SER A 62 -16.32 -20.43 -7.43
N PRO A 63 -17.49 -19.78 -7.30
CA PRO A 63 -18.47 -20.17 -6.29
C PRO A 63 -19.06 -21.55 -6.61
N LEU A 64 -19.48 -22.25 -5.55
CA LEU A 64 -20.28 -23.47 -5.56
C LEU A 64 -21.62 -23.21 -4.86
N GLU A 65 -22.55 -24.16 -4.95
CA GLU A 65 -23.78 -24.09 -4.17
C GLU A 65 -23.51 -24.02 -2.66
N GLY A 66 -24.31 -23.21 -1.96
CA GLY A 66 -24.24 -23.04 -0.50
C GLY A 66 -23.10 -22.13 -0.02
N ASP A 67 -22.74 -21.09 -0.78
CA ASP A 67 -21.67 -20.13 -0.45
C ASP A 67 -20.29 -20.78 -0.22
N ARG A 68 -20.05 -21.91 -0.88
CA ARG A 68 -18.76 -22.60 -0.90
C ARG A 68 -17.96 -22.23 -2.15
N TRP A 69 -16.70 -22.67 -2.20
CA TRP A 69 -15.75 -22.25 -3.22
C TRP A 69 -14.99 -23.43 -3.78
N LEU A 70 -14.82 -23.45 -5.09
CA LEU A 70 -13.89 -24.33 -5.79
C LEU A 70 -12.62 -23.54 -6.11
N VAL A 71 -11.48 -23.97 -5.57
CA VAL A 71 -10.19 -23.33 -5.78
C VAL A 71 -9.27 -24.28 -6.53
N THR A 72 -8.79 -23.86 -7.70
CA THR A 72 -7.81 -24.57 -8.50
C THR A 72 -6.45 -23.87 -8.40
N ALA A 73 -5.41 -24.60 -8.03
CA ALA A 73 -4.04 -24.12 -7.96
C ALA A 73 -3.08 -25.06 -8.71
N ILE A 74 -1.96 -24.52 -9.18
CA ILE A 74 -0.87 -25.30 -9.77
C ILE A 74 0.29 -25.31 -8.79
N ASN A 75 0.73 -26.50 -8.37
CA ASN A 75 2.03 -26.66 -7.75
C ASN A 75 3.11 -26.46 -8.83
N LEU A 76 3.92 -25.42 -8.67
CA LEU A 76 4.92 -25.02 -9.66
C LEU A 76 6.17 -25.90 -9.63
N GLN A 77 6.36 -26.73 -8.60
CA GLN A 77 7.54 -27.60 -8.49
C GLN A 77 7.40 -28.88 -9.32
N ASP A 78 6.21 -29.45 -9.37
CA ASP A 78 5.89 -30.69 -10.10
C ASP A 78 4.95 -30.44 -11.30
N ASN A 79 4.45 -29.20 -11.46
CA ASN A 79 3.48 -28.77 -12.46
C ASN A 79 2.14 -29.53 -12.36
N ILE A 80 1.75 -29.94 -11.16
CA ILE A 80 0.48 -30.62 -10.89
C ILE A 80 -0.62 -29.59 -10.60
N THR A 81 -1.77 -29.75 -11.25
CA THR A 81 -2.96 -28.95 -10.96
C THR A 81 -3.83 -29.66 -9.93
N GLU A 82 -4.13 -28.97 -8.83
CA GLU A 82 -5.00 -29.46 -7.77
C GLU A 82 -6.25 -28.58 -7.69
N THR A 83 -7.39 -29.20 -7.37
CA THR A 83 -8.64 -28.49 -7.11
C THR A 83 -9.18 -28.93 -5.75
N SER A 84 -9.65 -27.99 -4.95
CA SER A 84 -10.18 -28.26 -3.61
C SER A 84 -11.38 -27.36 -3.30
N GLU A 85 -12.29 -27.86 -2.47
CA GLU A 85 -13.46 -27.13 -1.99
C GLU A 85 -13.17 -26.44 -0.65
N PHE A 86 -13.74 -25.25 -0.44
CA PHE A 86 -13.60 -24.46 0.77
C PHE A 86 -14.93 -23.80 1.16
N ASP A 87 -15.20 -23.66 2.45
CA ASP A 87 -16.39 -22.98 2.97
C ASP A 87 -16.27 -21.44 2.96
N GLY A 88 -15.06 -20.93 2.78
CA GLY A 88 -14.78 -19.50 2.68
C GLY A 88 -13.43 -19.22 2.05
N VAL A 89 -13.29 -18.05 1.45
CA VAL A 89 -12.05 -17.62 0.76
C VAL A 89 -11.66 -16.23 1.25
N ILE A 90 -10.38 -16.07 1.63
CA ILE A 90 -9.82 -14.77 1.99
C ILE A 90 -8.70 -14.44 0.99
N VAL A 91 -8.92 -13.40 0.18
CA VAL A 91 -8.00 -12.94 -0.87
C VAL A 91 -7.00 -11.95 -0.28
N CYS A 92 -5.74 -12.36 -0.17
CA CYS A 92 -4.64 -11.59 0.45
C CYS A 92 -3.46 -11.32 -0.52
N ILE A 93 -3.72 -11.12 -1.81
CA ILE A 93 -2.66 -11.04 -2.84
C ILE A 93 -1.99 -9.67 -2.96
N GLY A 94 -2.43 -8.68 -2.17
CA GLY A 94 -1.97 -7.30 -2.25
C GLY A 94 -2.38 -6.59 -3.54
N ASN A 95 -1.93 -5.33 -3.69
CA ASN A 95 -2.37 -4.41 -4.74
C ASN A 95 -1.23 -3.60 -5.39
N TYR A 96 0.03 -3.95 -5.11
CA TYR A 96 1.23 -3.22 -5.57
C TYR A 96 2.11 -4.03 -6.54
N SER A 97 1.48 -4.86 -7.37
CA SER A 97 2.20 -5.77 -8.29
C SER A 97 1.87 -5.58 -9.76
N ASN A 98 0.70 -5.03 -10.13
CA ASN A 98 0.34 -4.80 -11.54
C ASN A 98 0.59 -3.34 -11.91
N PRO A 99 1.68 -3.00 -12.64
CA PRO A 99 2.09 -1.62 -12.88
C PRO A 99 1.08 -0.87 -13.76
N VAL A 100 0.94 0.44 -13.49
CA VAL A 100 0.18 1.35 -14.36
C VAL A 100 1.18 2.19 -15.15
N ILE A 101 1.30 1.92 -16.45
CA ILE A 101 2.13 2.74 -17.35
C ILE A 101 1.20 3.71 -18.09
N PRO A 102 1.30 5.03 -17.84
CA PRO A 102 0.46 5.99 -18.55
C PRO A 102 0.89 6.12 -20.01
N GLU A 103 -0.06 6.45 -20.86
CA GLU A 103 0.24 6.92 -22.21
C GLU A 103 0.90 8.31 -22.11
N VAL A 104 2.09 8.43 -22.69
CA VAL A 104 2.82 9.70 -22.78
C VAL A 104 3.10 9.96 -24.26
N PRO A 105 2.69 11.11 -24.82
CA PRO A 105 2.93 11.43 -26.23
C PRO A 105 4.42 11.29 -26.59
N GLY A 106 4.72 10.65 -27.73
CA GLY A 106 6.08 10.50 -28.25
C GLY A 106 6.95 9.45 -27.56
N ILE A 107 6.43 8.70 -26.58
CA ILE A 107 7.21 7.71 -25.81
C ILE A 107 7.82 6.59 -26.66
N GLU A 108 7.21 6.30 -27.81
CA GLU A 108 7.69 5.35 -28.82
C GLU A 108 8.99 5.81 -29.49
N LYS A 109 9.24 7.13 -29.54
CA LYS A 109 10.44 7.73 -30.12
C LYS A 109 11.64 7.61 -29.18
N PHE A 110 11.41 7.52 -27.88
CA PHE A 110 12.46 7.52 -26.86
C PHE A 110 13.37 6.29 -26.97
N ARG A 111 14.66 6.55 -27.17
CA ARG A 111 15.70 5.50 -27.34
C ARG A 111 16.37 5.08 -26.04
N GLY A 112 16.17 5.83 -24.95
CA GLY A 112 16.73 5.53 -23.64
C GLY A 112 15.98 4.42 -22.89
N MET A 113 16.45 4.14 -21.67
CA MET A 113 15.86 3.11 -20.81
C MET A 113 14.49 3.54 -20.29
N LYS A 114 13.49 2.65 -20.37
CA LYS A 114 12.14 2.83 -19.81
C LYS A 114 11.89 1.74 -18.79
N ILE A 115 11.55 2.12 -17.56
CA ILE A 115 11.36 1.15 -16.47
C ILE A 115 10.26 1.60 -15.50
N HIS A 116 9.42 0.68 -15.03
CA HIS A 116 8.48 0.97 -13.96
C HIS A 116 9.11 0.70 -12.59
N SER A 117 8.65 1.40 -11.55
CA SER A 117 9.04 1.17 -10.15
C SER A 117 8.84 -0.29 -9.68
N HIS A 118 8.02 -1.06 -10.41
CA HIS A 118 7.82 -2.50 -10.19
C HIS A 118 9.09 -3.31 -10.46
N ASP A 119 9.86 -2.90 -11.47
CA ASP A 119 11.06 -3.59 -11.95
C ASP A 119 12.35 -3.00 -11.37
N TYR A 120 12.27 -1.85 -10.69
CA TYR A 120 13.41 -1.25 -10.00
C TYR A 120 13.96 -2.19 -8.92
N ARG A 121 15.29 -2.40 -8.91
CA ARG A 121 15.97 -3.29 -7.94
C ARG A 121 17.20 -2.67 -7.28
N ASP A 122 18.02 -1.93 -8.03
CA ASP A 122 19.27 -1.34 -7.56
C ASP A 122 19.49 0.01 -8.29
N SER A 123 19.93 1.02 -7.55
CA SER A 123 20.23 2.35 -8.10
C SER A 123 21.45 2.33 -9.02
N SER A 124 22.36 1.36 -8.88
CA SER A 124 23.61 1.30 -9.65
C SER A 124 23.41 1.33 -11.17
N VAL A 125 22.25 0.89 -11.66
CA VAL A 125 21.89 0.92 -13.09
C VAL A 125 21.76 2.35 -13.61
N PHE A 126 21.47 3.32 -12.74
CA PHE A 126 21.30 4.73 -13.06
C PHE A 126 22.57 5.56 -12.87
N LYS A 127 23.71 4.90 -12.61
CA LYS A 127 24.98 5.58 -12.38
C LYS A 127 25.32 6.52 -13.55
N ASP A 128 25.63 7.77 -13.24
CA ASP A 128 25.98 8.84 -14.18
C ASP A 128 24.87 9.22 -15.19
N MET A 129 23.69 8.58 -15.15
CA MET A 129 22.57 8.87 -16.04
C MET A 129 21.82 10.15 -15.66
N SER A 130 21.23 10.81 -16.65
CA SER A 130 20.15 11.78 -16.47
C SER A 130 18.80 11.07 -16.53
N THR A 131 18.03 11.09 -15.45
CA THR A 131 16.82 10.27 -15.30
C THR A 131 15.61 11.14 -14.97
N VAL A 132 14.51 10.96 -15.70
CA VAL A 132 13.21 11.51 -15.28
C VAL A 132 12.42 10.45 -14.49
N VAL A 133 11.90 10.83 -13.33
CA VAL A 133 10.99 10.03 -12.51
C VAL A 133 9.59 10.62 -12.65
N ILE A 134 8.63 9.84 -13.12
CA ILE A 134 7.24 10.28 -13.33
C ILE A 134 6.40 9.85 -12.13
N GLY A 135 5.87 10.81 -11.39
CA GLY A 135 5.03 10.57 -10.22
C GLY A 135 5.79 10.75 -8.90
N CYS A 136 5.14 11.42 -7.95
CA CYS A 136 5.68 11.78 -6.63
C CYS A 136 4.79 11.23 -5.50
N GLY A 137 4.46 9.94 -5.60
CA GLY A 137 3.96 9.15 -4.48
C GLY A 137 5.12 8.53 -3.69
N PRO A 138 4.85 7.55 -2.81
CA PRO A 138 5.88 6.94 -1.99
C PRO A 138 7.06 6.35 -2.78
N SER A 139 6.79 5.59 -3.86
CA SER A 139 7.85 5.05 -4.72
C SER A 139 8.60 6.16 -5.48
N GLY A 140 7.90 7.20 -5.91
CA GLY A 140 8.48 8.35 -6.61
C GLY A 140 9.53 9.06 -5.76
N LEU A 141 9.18 9.36 -4.52
CA LEU A 141 10.08 9.97 -3.56
C LEU A 141 11.24 9.05 -3.21
N ASP A 142 10.97 7.82 -2.76
CA ASP A 142 12.04 6.94 -2.27
C ASP A 142 13.03 6.53 -3.37
N ILE A 143 12.54 6.18 -4.56
CA ILE A 143 13.40 5.80 -5.67
C ILE A 143 14.16 7.01 -6.22
N SER A 144 13.55 8.20 -6.31
CA SER A 144 14.26 9.39 -6.82
C SER A 144 15.42 9.80 -5.90
N PHE A 145 15.24 9.74 -4.58
CA PHE A 145 16.32 9.97 -3.61
C PHE A 145 17.37 8.86 -3.64
N ASP A 146 16.97 7.62 -3.89
CA ASP A 146 17.91 6.51 -3.95
C ASP A 146 18.81 6.58 -5.20
N ILE A 147 18.24 6.86 -6.38
CA ILE A 147 19.03 7.02 -7.61
C ILE A 147 19.85 8.31 -7.59
N ALA A 148 19.41 9.37 -6.91
CA ALA A 148 20.17 10.62 -6.79
C ALA A 148 21.54 10.43 -6.13
N LYS A 149 21.78 9.33 -5.41
CA LYS A 149 23.09 8.98 -4.84
C LYS A 149 24.14 8.63 -5.90
N VAL A 150 23.73 8.22 -7.09
CA VAL A 150 24.62 7.70 -8.14
C VAL A 150 24.38 8.32 -9.52
N ALA A 151 23.20 8.87 -9.78
CA ALA A 151 22.83 9.49 -11.04
C ALA A 151 23.50 10.85 -11.23
N GLY A 152 23.78 11.20 -12.49
CA GLY A 152 24.28 12.53 -12.85
C GLY A 152 23.23 13.61 -12.60
N LYS A 153 21.98 13.35 -13.00
CA LYS A 153 20.85 14.27 -12.78
C LYS A 153 19.53 13.51 -12.61
N VAL A 154 18.66 14.00 -11.72
CA VAL A 154 17.32 13.44 -11.52
C VAL A 154 16.26 14.54 -11.71
N TYR A 155 15.27 14.28 -12.56
CA TYR A 155 14.12 15.15 -12.78
C TYR A 155 12.87 14.48 -12.22
N LEU A 156 12.34 14.98 -11.10
CA LEU A 156 11.13 14.44 -10.49
C LEU A 156 9.91 15.19 -11.03
N SER A 157 9.17 14.58 -11.96
CA SER A 157 7.97 15.16 -12.59
C SER A 157 6.70 14.87 -11.79
N HIS A 158 6.01 15.92 -11.33
CA HIS A 158 4.74 15.80 -10.60
C HIS A 158 3.93 17.10 -10.54
N HIS A 159 2.70 16.97 -10.05
CA HIS A 159 1.79 18.07 -9.69
C HIS A 159 1.43 18.08 -8.19
N ASN A 160 2.12 17.29 -7.36
CA ASN A 160 1.89 17.23 -5.92
C ASN A 160 2.36 18.51 -5.19
N GLN A 161 1.43 19.32 -4.70
CA GLN A 161 1.75 20.59 -4.03
C GLN A 161 2.38 20.42 -2.64
N ARG A 162 2.17 19.27 -1.97
CA ARG A 162 2.67 19.05 -0.60
C ARG A 162 4.20 19.02 -0.53
N VAL A 163 4.85 18.60 -1.62
CA VAL A 163 6.32 18.45 -1.68
C VAL A 163 7.01 19.64 -2.36
N LYS A 164 6.27 20.70 -2.73
CA LYS A 164 6.81 21.83 -3.50
C LYS A 164 8.04 22.48 -2.84
N ASN A 165 8.07 22.49 -1.51
CA ASN A 165 9.16 23.07 -0.71
C ASN A 165 10.10 22.00 -0.11
N MET A 166 9.93 20.72 -0.49
CA MET A 166 10.79 19.64 -0.03
C MET A 166 12.22 19.87 -0.50
N LYS A 167 13.18 19.73 0.41
CA LYS A 167 14.61 19.83 0.09
C LYS A 167 15.04 18.60 -0.70
N CYS A 168 15.41 18.81 -1.95
CA CYS A 168 15.97 17.76 -2.81
C CYS A 168 17.51 17.75 -2.75
N PRO A 169 18.17 16.61 -3.04
CA PRO A 169 19.59 16.56 -3.31
C PRO A 169 20.01 17.55 -4.42
N PRO A 170 21.27 18.05 -4.44
CA PRO A 170 21.70 19.08 -5.40
C PRO A 170 21.55 18.71 -6.88
N ASN A 171 21.64 17.42 -7.21
CA ASN A 171 21.47 16.89 -8.57
C ASN A 171 20.01 16.56 -8.92
N MET A 172 19.05 16.81 -8.03
CA MET A 172 17.65 16.50 -8.21
C MET A 172 16.80 17.77 -8.36
N VAL A 173 15.96 17.83 -9.39
CA VAL A 173 15.13 18.98 -9.74
C VAL A 173 13.68 18.54 -9.87
N GLN A 174 12.76 19.23 -9.17
CA GLN A 174 11.33 19.03 -9.37
C GLN A 174 10.90 19.68 -10.69
N LYS A 175 10.08 18.96 -11.47
CA LYS A 175 9.56 19.41 -12.77
C LYS A 175 8.03 19.27 -12.78
N VAL A 176 7.38 20.09 -13.60
CA VAL A 176 5.95 19.95 -13.90
C VAL A 176 5.69 18.66 -14.70
N ASP A 177 4.42 18.39 -15.01
CA ASP A 177 4.07 17.24 -15.84
C ASP A 177 4.77 17.28 -17.21
N ILE A 178 5.06 16.08 -17.73
CA ILE A 178 5.56 15.89 -19.10
C ILE A 178 4.48 16.28 -20.11
N GLN A 179 4.90 16.97 -21.17
CA GLN A 179 4.09 17.29 -22.34
C GLN A 179 4.28 16.24 -23.44
N GLU A 180 5.52 15.99 -23.85
CA GLU A 180 5.89 15.01 -24.88
C GLU A 180 7.28 14.46 -24.60
N VAL A 181 7.52 13.21 -24.99
CA VAL A 181 8.84 12.59 -25.02
C VAL A 181 9.38 12.62 -26.45
N VAL A 182 10.63 13.02 -26.61
CA VAL A 182 11.34 13.03 -27.89
C VAL A 182 12.45 11.98 -27.87
N GLU A 183 13.19 11.84 -28.98
CA GLU A 183 14.15 10.74 -29.16
C GLU A 183 15.20 10.61 -28.04
N ASN A 184 15.69 11.75 -27.55
CA ASN A 184 16.78 11.87 -26.58
C ASN A 184 16.39 12.61 -25.28
N GLY A 185 15.11 12.91 -25.06
CA GLY A 185 14.74 13.81 -23.96
C GLY A 185 13.25 13.96 -23.73
N VAL A 186 12.92 14.92 -22.87
CA VAL A 186 11.55 15.19 -22.42
C VAL A 186 11.26 16.68 -22.52
N LEU A 187 10.11 17.01 -23.12
CA LEU A 187 9.50 18.34 -23.09
C LEU A 187 8.48 18.38 -21.96
N PHE A 188 8.62 19.38 -21.08
CA PHE A 188 7.71 19.60 -19.96
C PHE A 188 6.66 20.66 -20.31
N LYS A 189 5.52 20.66 -19.61
CA LYS A 189 4.43 21.62 -19.86
C LYS A 189 4.80 23.09 -19.62
N ASP A 190 5.91 23.36 -18.93
CA ASP A 190 6.44 24.72 -18.75
C ASP A 190 7.31 25.19 -19.93
N GLY A 191 7.44 24.37 -20.97
CA GLY A 191 8.26 24.64 -22.15
C GLY A 191 9.74 24.28 -21.98
N SER A 192 10.17 23.80 -20.81
CA SER A 192 11.54 23.33 -20.62
C SER A 192 11.78 21.99 -21.31
N TYR A 193 13.01 21.82 -21.80
CA TYR A 193 13.51 20.58 -22.38
C TYR A 193 14.64 20.05 -21.51
N GLU A 194 14.65 18.74 -21.26
CA GLU A 194 15.78 18.07 -20.64
C GLU A 194 16.17 16.84 -21.45
N GLN A 195 17.46 16.72 -21.77
CA GLN A 195 18.03 15.49 -22.31
C GLN A 195 18.11 14.46 -21.18
N VAL A 196 17.59 13.25 -21.42
CA VAL A 196 17.59 12.18 -20.41
C VAL A 196 17.93 10.83 -21.04
N ASP A 197 18.64 10.01 -20.27
CA ASP A 197 19.04 8.65 -20.65
C ASP A 197 17.99 7.62 -20.23
N SER A 198 17.16 7.95 -19.23
CA SER A 198 16.11 7.05 -18.75
C SER A 198 14.85 7.74 -18.23
N ILE A 199 13.73 7.00 -18.32
CA ILE A 199 12.40 7.33 -17.81
C ILE A 199 11.99 6.24 -16.81
N LEU A 200 11.70 6.65 -15.58
CA LEU A 200 11.28 5.79 -14.48
C LEU A 200 9.82 6.10 -14.09
N TYR A 201 8.92 5.16 -14.34
CA TYR A 201 7.50 5.29 -14.00
C TYR A 201 7.24 4.92 -12.54
N CYS A 202 6.93 5.93 -11.72
CA CYS A 202 6.44 5.81 -10.34
C CYS A 202 4.93 6.13 -10.28
N THR A 203 4.19 5.57 -11.23
CA THR A 203 2.80 5.91 -11.56
C THR A 203 1.76 5.00 -10.92
N GLY A 204 2.20 4.14 -10.00
CA GLY A 204 1.34 3.30 -9.17
C GLY A 204 0.94 1.99 -9.84
N TYR A 205 -0.13 1.41 -9.33
CA TYR A 205 -0.54 0.04 -9.62
C TYR A 205 -2.05 -0.06 -9.78
N THR A 206 -2.51 -1.13 -10.43
CA THR A 206 -3.92 -1.46 -10.58
C THR A 206 -4.30 -2.73 -9.84
N TYR A 207 -5.52 -2.79 -9.32
CA TYR A 207 -6.09 -4.06 -8.83
C TYR A 207 -6.28 -5.02 -10.01
N LYS A 208 -5.98 -6.30 -9.79
CA LYS A 208 -6.19 -7.36 -10.78
C LYS A 208 -6.36 -8.70 -10.08
N TYR A 209 -7.43 -9.40 -10.42
CA TYR A 209 -7.76 -10.71 -9.84
C TYR A 209 -8.04 -11.71 -10.97
N PRO A 210 -7.01 -12.10 -11.74
CA PRO A 210 -7.19 -12.92 -12.95
C PRO A 210 -7.65 -14.36 -12.64
N PHE A 211 -7.58 -14.77 -11.38
CA PHE A 211 -8.01 -16.07 -10.89
C PHE A 211 -9.46 -16.08 -10.39
N LEU A 212 -10.16 -14.93 -10.29
CA LEU A 212 -11.57 -14.93 -9.91
C LEU A 212 -12.42 -15.12 -11.16
N SER A 213 -13.33 -16.10 -11.13
CA SER A 213 -14.30 -16.29 -12.20
C SER A 213 -15.33 -15.16 -12.22
N SER A 214 -16.04 -14.97 -13.34
CA SER A 214 -17.07 -13.94 -13.46
C SER A 214 -18.20 -14.10 -12.43
N GLU A 215 -18.48 -15.34 -12.04
CA GLU A 215 -19.53 -15.73 -11.10
C GLU A 215 -19.21 -15.27 -9.68
N CYS A 216 -17.95 -14.96 -9.36
CA CYS A 216 -17.57 -14.35 -8.07
C CYS A 216 -18.17 -12.96 -7.87
N GLY A 217 -18.68 -12.30 -8.92
CA GLY A 217 -19.32 -10.98 -8.81
C GLY A 217 -18.35 -9.81 -8.57
N ILE A 218 -17.03 -10.05 -8.66
CA ILE A 218 -16.00 -9.04 -8.42
C ILE A 218 -15.55 -8.40 -9.73
N ARG A 219 -15.54 -7.06 -9.76
CA ARG A 219 -15.12 -6.25 -10.91
C ARG A 219 -14.10 -5.21 -10.46
N VAL A 220 -13.17 -4.88 -11.36
CA VAL A 220 -12.27 -3.74 -11.19
C VAL A 220 -12.60 -2.70 -12.26
N GLU A 221 -13.15 -1.57 -11.83
CA GLU A 221 -13.56 -0.47 -12.71
C GLU A 221 -12.85 0.80 -12.27
N ASN A 222 -12.15 1.50 -13.18
CA ASN A 222 -11.40 2.71 -12.83
C ASN A 222 -10.46 2.52 -11.63
N ASN A 223 -9.82 1.36 -11.53
CA ASN A 223 -8.97 0.97 -10.40
C ASN A 223 -9.70 0.96 -9.04
N ASN A 224 -10.97 0.59 -9.03
CA ASN A 224 -11.79 0.41 -7.85
C ASN A 224 -12.43 -0.99 -7.88
N VAL A 225 -12.33 -1.73 -6.77
CA VAL A 225 -12.83 -3.10 -6.64
C VAL A 225 -14.28 -3.06 -6.14
N LYS A 226 -15.19 -3.66 -6.91
CA LYS A 226 -16.62 -3.64 -6.65
C LYS A 226 -17.25 -5.03 -6.78
N TRP A 227 -18.31 -5.36 -6.02
CA TRP A 227 -18.87 -4.59 -4.91
C TRP A 227 -18.39 -5.16 -3.58
N LEU A 228 -17.75 -4.32 -2.76
CA LEU A 228 -17.20 -4.71 -1.47
C LEU A 228 -17.83 -3.91 -0.34
N PHE A 229 -18.57 -4.57 0.55
CA PHE A 229 -19.07 -3.96 1.77
C PHE A 229 -17.90 -3.68 2.71
N LYS A 230 -17.85 -2.43 3.20
CA LYS A 230 -16.72 -1.89 3.97
C LYS A 230 -15.35 -2.23 3.33
N HIS A 231 -15.29 -2.21 1.99
CA HIS A 231 -14.10 -2.49 1.19
C HIS A 231 -13.45 -3.87 1.38
N PHE A 232 -14.08 -4.84 2.06
CA PHE A 232 -13.46 -6.13 2.34
C PHE A 232 -14.39 -7.34 2.24
N VAL A 233 -15.71 -7.19 2.33
CA VAL A 233 -16.66 -8.32 2.17
C VAL A 233 -17.23 -8.34 0.76
N ASN A 234 -17.14 -9.46 0.05
CA ASN A 234 -17.84 -9.63 -1.22
C ASN A 234 -19.36 -9.66 -0.98
N ILE A 235 -20.08 -8.64 -1.46
CA ILE A 235 -21.53 -8.52 -1.24
C ILE A 235 -22.31 -9.63 -1.94
N GLU A 236 -21.83 -10.11 -3.08
CA GLU A 236 -22.50 -11.16 -3.84
C GLU A 236 -22.39 -12.51 -3.14
N HIS A 237 -21.22 -12.80 -2.56
CA HIS A 237 -20.90 -14.06 -1.89
C HIS A 237 -20.22 -13.78 -0.55
N PRO A 238 -20.96 -13.62 0.57
CA PRO A 238 -20.46 -13.10 1.85
C PRO A 238 -19.60 -14.10 2.66
N THR A 239 -19.07 -15.14 2.01
CA THR A 239 -17.99 -16.00 2.51
C THR A 239 -16.65 -15.74 1.80
N MET A 240 -16.60 -14.78 0.87
CA MET A 240 -15.37 -14.24 0.27
C MET A 240 -15.00 -12.87 0.84
N TYR A 241 -13.75 -12.74 1.27
CA TYR A 241 -13.20 -11.54 1.88
C TYR A 241 -11.92 -11.08 1.15
N PHE A 242 -11.62 -9.79 1.18
CA PHE A 242 -10.43 -9.18 0.60
C PHE A 242 -9.67 -8.41 1.66
N ILE A 243 -8.45 -8.83 1.97
CA ILE A 243 -7.61 -8.15 2.97
C ILE A 243 -6.68 -7.17 2.29
N GLY A 244 -6.63 -5.94 2.82
CA GLY A 244 -5.68 -4.93 2.37
C GLY A 244 -6.04 -4.16 1.11
N ILE A 245 -7.33 -4.08 0.78
CA ILE A 245 -7.82 -3.19 -0.30
C ILE A 245 -7.65 -1.70 0.06
N PRO A 246 -8.00 -1.24 1.28
CA PRO A 246 -7.85 0.17 1.59
C PRO A 246 -6.39 0.62 1.59
N THR A 247 -6.17 1.88 1.20
CA THR A 247 -4.84 2.50 1.11
C THR A 247 -4.77 3.78 1.95
N ASN A 248 -3.56 4.34 2.12
CA ASN A 248 -3.30 5.52 2.95
C ASN A 248 -3.74 5.36 4.41
N THR A 249 -3.33 4.25 5.03
CA THR A 249 -3.67 3.90 6.40
C THR A 249 -2.66 2.92 6.99
N THR A 250 -2.84 2.50 8.25
CA THR A 250 -1.95 1.57 8.95
C THR A 250 -2.17 0.13 8.49
N GLY A 251 -1.26 -0.38 7.66
CA GLY A 251 -1.40 -1.68 7.00
C GLY A 251 -1.62 -2.86 7.96
N PHE A 252 -0.65 -3.17 8.83
CA PHE A 252 -0.71 -4.38 9.67
C PHE A 252 -1.89 -4.38 10.64
N TRP A 253 -2.16 -3.24 11.29
CA TRP A 253 -3.31 -3.08 12.17
C TRP A 253 -4.65 -3.20 11.43
N MET A 254 -4.75 -2.68 10.22
CA MET A 254 -5.92 -2.89 9.36
C MET A 254 -6.08 -4.36 8.97
N PHE A 255 -5.00 -5.02 8.54
CA PHE A 255 -5.05 -6.43 8.12
C PHE A 255 -5.53 -7.31 9.28
N ASP A 256 -4.98 -7.10 10.47
CA ASP A 256 -5.38 -7.81 11.69
C ASP A 256 -6.88 -7.60 11.98
N LEU A 257 -7.37 -6.35 12.00
CA LEU A 257 -8.78 -6.08 12.25
C LEU A 257 -9.68 -6.71 11.19
N GLN A 258 -9.34 -6.59 9.89
CA GLN A 258 -10.13 -7.20 8.80
C GLN A 258 -10.17 -8.73 8.92
N VAL A 259 -9.05 -9.38 9.25
CA VAL A 259 -8.98 -10.84 9.43
C VAL A 259 -9.78 -11.27 10.65
N ARG A 260 -9.67 -10.57 11.79
CA ARG A 260 -10.49 -10.85 12.97
C ARG A 260 -11.98 -10.67 12.68
N CYS A 261 -12.38 -9.62 11.97
CA CYS A 261 -13.76 -9.42 11.54
C CYS A 261 -14.24 -10.57 10.65
N ALA A 262 -13.52 -10.90 9.57
CA ALA A 262 -13.87 -12.00 8.67
C ALA A 262 -14.02 -13.32 9.43
N LYS A 263 -13.12 -13.60 10.38
CA LYS A 263 -13.20 -14.78 11.25
C LYS A 263 -14.48 -14.80 12.08
N THR A 264 -14.92 -13.67 12.66
CA THR A 264 -16.18 -13.64 13.44
C THR A 264 -17.40 -13.98 12.59
N PHE A 265 -17.43 -13.56 11.32
CA PHE A 265 -18.52 -13.88 10.41
C PHE A 265 -18.48 -15.36 9.96
N LEU A 266 -17.30 -15.86 9.59
CA LEU A 266 -17.11 -17.27 9.21
C LEU A 266 -17.44 -18.24 10.37
N GLU A 267 -17.15 -17.87 11.61
CA GLU A 267 -17.50 -18.66 12.80
C GLU A 267 -18.96 -18.47 13.25
N GLY A 268 -19.73 -17.62 12.58
CA GLY A 268 -21.13 -17.31 12.95
C GLY A 268 -21.29 -16.54 14.27
N LYS A 269 -20.20 -15.97 14.81
CA LYS A 269 -20.20 -15.19 16.06
C LYS A 269 -20.76 -13.78 15.88
N ALA A 270 -20.56 -13.21 14.68
CA ALA A 270 -21.17 -11.96 14.25
C ALA A 270 -22.00 -12.24 12.99
N LYS A 271 -23.01 -11.41 12.74
CA LYS A 271 -23.86 -11.51 11.55
C LYS A 271 -23.62 -10.31 10.64
N LEU A 272 -23.45 -10.59 9.35
CA LEU A 272 -23.47 -9.54 8.34
C LEU A 272 -24.90 -8.99 8.17
N PRO A 273 -25.05 -7.71 7.81
CA PRO A 273 -26.32 -7.15 7.35
C PRO A 273 -26.85 -7.89 6.10
N SER A 274 -28.09 -7.62 5.71
CA SER A 274 -28.63 -8.15 4.46
C SER A 274 -27.84 -7.63 3.24
N LYS A 275 -27.98 -8.31 2.11
CA LYS A 275 -27.36 -7.89 0.85
C LYS A 275 -27.77 -6.46 0.47
N GLU A 276 -29.04 -6.12 0.65
CA GLU A 276 -29.60 -4.81 0.38
C GLU A 276 -29.01 -3.73 1.32
N GLU A 277 -28.88 -4.02 2.62
CA GLU A 277 -28.27 -3.11 3.59
C GLU A 277 -26.79 -2.87 3.28
N MET A 278 -26.05 -3.91 2.91
CA MET A 278 -24.65 -3.81 2.50
C MET A 278 -24.47 -2.98 1.23
N LEU A 279 -25.35 -3.15 0.24
CA LEU A 279 -25.34 -2.35 -1.00
C LEU A 279 -25.63 -0.88 -0.71
N GLU A 280 -26.63 -0.58 0.12
CA GLU A 280 -27.03 0.79 0.45
C GLU A 280 -25.94 1.51 1.27
N ASP A 281 -25.33 0.84 2.24
CA ASP A 281 -24.16 1.38 2.95
C ASP A 281 -23.01 1.69 1.98
N THR A 282 -22.69 0.76 1.07
CA THR A 282 -21.61 0.93 0.09
C THR A 282 -21.91 2.08 -0.87
N ARG A 283 -23.16 2.26 -1.31
CA ARG A 283 -23.57 3.41 -2.13
C ARG A 283 -23.37 4.73 -1.41
N ARG A 284 -23.83 4.83 -0.16
CA ARG A 284 -23.69 6.05 0.66
C ARG A 284 -22.23 6.40 0.90
N ASP A 285 -21.37 5.43 1.17
CA ASP A 285 -19.92 5.65 1.32
C ASP A 285 -19.30 6.17 0.02
N VAL A 286 -19.62 5.54 -1.12
CA VAL A 286 -19.13 5.99 -2.45
C VAL A 286 -19.58 7.42 -2.74
N GLU A 287 -20.85 7.75 -2.53
CA GLU A 287 -21.40 9.09 -2.75
C GLU A 287 -20.69 10.12 -1.85
N SER A 288 -20.52 9.81 -0.56
CA SER A 288 -19.82 10.65 0.41
C SER A 288 -18.35 10.91 0.01
N ARG A 289 -17.64 9.88 -0.44
CA ARG A 289 -16.25 9.98 -0.91
C ARG A 289 -16.11 10.85 -2.15
N LEU A 290 -16.99 10.67 -3.14
CA LEU A 290 -17.02 11.50 -4.33
C LEU A 290 -17.33 12.97 -3.98
N ALA A 291 -18.30 13.21 -3.09
CA ALA A 291 -18.63 14.56 -2.61
C ALA A 291 -17.45 15.25 -1.90
N SER A 292 -16.56 14.49 -1.26
CA SER A 292 -15.32 15.00 -0.64
C SER A 292 -14.19 15.31 -1.64
N GLY A 293 -14.41 15.08 -2.94
CA GLY A 293 -13.45 15.37 -4.01
C GLY A 293 -12.52 14.21 -4.38
N LEU A 294 -12.72 13.01 -3.82
CA LEU A 294 -11.98 11.83 -4.26
C LEU A 294 -12.41 11.41 -5.67
N ARG A 295 -11.44 11.01 -6.50
CA ARG A 295 -11.72 10.45 -7.83
C ARG A 295 -12.16 8.98 -7.73
N PRO A 296 -12.82 8.41 -8.76
CA PRO A 296 -13.22 7.00 -8.74
C PRO A 296 -12.11 6.00 -8.36
N LYS A 297 -10.87 6.24 -8.83
CA LYS A 297 -9.70 5.40 -8.50
C LYS A 297 -9.18 5.53 -7.07
N GLU A 298 -9.69 6.50 -6.31
CA GLU A 298 -9.25 6.88 -4.97
C GLU A 298 -10.25 6.47 -3.90
N LEU A 299 -11.36 5.83 -4.26
CA LEU A 299 -12.43 5.49 -3.32
C LEU A 299 -12.01 4.48 -2.24
N HIS A 300 -10.90 3.77 -2.40
CA HIS A 300 -10.30 2.93 -1.36
C HIS A 300 -9.26 3.66 -0.49
N MET A 301 -8.97 4.94 -0.74
CA MET A 301 -8.07 5.73 0.11
C MET A 301 -8.79 6.10 1.41
N MET A 302 -8.17 5.77 2.55
CA MET A 302 -8.76 6.05 3.86
C MET A 302 -8.33 7.42 4.37
N GLY A 303 -7.02 7.68 4.49
CA GLY A 303 -6.55 8.92 5.10
C GLY A 303 -7.22 9.12 6.46
N ARG A 304 -7.77 10.31 6.71
CA ARG A 304 -8.44 10.63 7.99
C ARG A 304 -9.70 9.79 8.28
N ARG A 305 -10.32 9.17 7.26
CA ARG A 305 -11.46 8.24 7.41
C ARG A 305 -11.08 6.87 8.01
N SER A 306 -9.79 6.64 8.28
CA SER A 306 -9.32 5.36 8.81
C SER A 306 -9.98 5.02 10.16
N MET A 307 -10.18 6.01 11.05
CA MET A 307 -10.84 5.76 12.34
C MET A 307 -12.29 5.33 12.17
N GLU A 308 -13.10 6.08 11.41
CA GLU A 308 -14.48 5.71 11.10
C GLU A 308 -14.57 4.31 10.49
N TYR A 309 -13.62 3.98 9.60
CA TYR A 309 -13.53 2.65 9.02
C TYR A 309 -13.29 1.58 10.09
N TYR A 310 -12.26 1.73 10.91
CA TYR A 310 -11.93 0.76 11.97
C TYR A 310 -13.05 0.61 13.00
N ASP A 311 -13.66 1.72 13.42
CA ASP A 311 -14.76 1.70 14.39
C ASP A 311 -16.01 1.02 13.79
N SER A 312 -16.25 1.19 12.50
CA SER A 312 -17.35 0.50 11.81
C SER A 312 -17.16 -1.02 11.77
N LEU A 313 -15.94 -1.50 11.49
CA LEU A 313 -15.60 -2.93 11.50
C LEU A 313 -15.70 -3.51 12.90
N SER A 314 -15.18 -2.77 13.88
CA SER A 314 -15.19 -3.14 15.29
C SER A 314 -16.61 -3.26 15.83
N SER A 315 -17.48 -2.31 15.48
CA SER A 315 -18.89 -2.33 15.85
C SER A 315 -19.66 -3.50 15.22
N LEU A 316 -19.38 -3.83 13.95
CA LEU A 316 -20.01 -4.95 13.25
C LEU A 316 -19.64 -6.31 13.86
N SER A 317 -18.42 -6.45 14.38
CA SER A 317 -17.90 -7.72 14.88
C SER A 317 -17.82 -7.82 16.41
N GLY A 318 -18.14 -6.75 17.15
CA GLY A 318 -18.00 -6.69 18.60
C GLY A 318 -16.54 -6.82 19.07
N LEU A 319 -15.61 -6.24 18.32
CA LEU A 319 -14.17 -6.32 18.56
C LEU A 319 -13.60 -4.98 19.03
N ASP A 320 -12.40 -5.00 19.59
CA ASP A 320 -11.62 -3.78 19.83
C ASP A 320 -11.13 -3.18 18.50
N SER A 321 -11.25 -1.85 18.40
CA SER A 321 -10.78 -1.04 17.28
C SER A 321 -9.27 -0.83 17.32
N VAL A 322 -8.72 -0.32 16.22
CA VAL A 322 -7.32 0.07 16.15
C VAL A 322 -7.10 1.25 17.10
N PRO A 323 -6.08 1.19 17.99
CA PRO A 323 -5.81 2.29 18.90
C PRO A 323 -5.51 3.57 18.09
N PRO A 324 -6.20 4.70 18.34
CA PRO A 324 -6.05 5.89 17.51
C PRO A 324 -4.62 6.47 17.50
N VAL A 325 -3.84 6.23 18.56
CA VAL A 325 -2.42 6.58 18.63
C VAL A 325 -1.61 6.00 17.46
N VAL A 326 -1.98 4.82 16.95
CA VAL A 326 -1.32 4.18 15.81
C VAL A 326 -1.50 5.03 14.55
N LEU A 327 -2.70 5.58 14.33
CA LEU A 327 -2.95 6.49 13.21
C LEU A 327 -2.29 7.84 13.42
N GLN A 328 -2.17 8.32 14.65
CA GLN A 328 -1.44 9.56 14.93
C GLN A 328 0.03 9.41 14.54
N ILE A 329 0.69 8.33 14.95
CA ILE A 329 2.06 8.02 14.53
C ILE A 329 2.16 7.89 13.00
N TYR A 330 1.18 7.25 12.35
CA TYR A 330 1.13 7.16 10.90
C TYR A 330 1.10 8.54 10.22
N PHE A 331 0.24 9.45 10.67
CA PHE A 331 0.15 10.79 10.08
C PHE A 331 1.39 11.63 10.36
N ASP A 332 1.90 11.61 11.59
CA ASP A 332 3.14 12.30 11.95
C ASP A 332 4.32 11.82 11.09
N GLY A 333 4.50 10.51 10.96
CA GLY A 333 5.53 9.91 10.13
C GLY A 333 5.33 10.20 8.64
N PHE A 334 4.09 10.20 8.16
CA PHE A 334 3.78 10.51 6.76
C PHE A 334 4.02 11.99 6.42
N ASP A 335 3.71 12.91 7.33
CA ASP A 335 4.01 14.33 7.14
C ASP A 335 5.51 14.58 7.10
N ARG A 336 6.28 13.92 7.98
CA ARG A 336 7.76 13.94 7.94
C ARG A 336 8.29 13.36 6.63
N PHE A 337 7.77 12.21 6.20
CA PHE A 337 8.11 11.57 4.92
C PHE A 337 7.90 12.52 3.72
N MET A 338 6.82 13.30 3.71
CA MET A 338 6.48 14.20 2.61
C MET A 338 7.27 15.53 2.65
N CYS A 339 7.59 16.03 3.83
CA CYS A 339 8.16 17.37 3.99
C CYS A 339 9.69 17.38 4.22
N ASP A 340 10.25 16.30 4.78
CA ASP A 340 11.67 16.16 5.14
C ASP A 340 12.19 14.75 4.83
N PHE A 341 12.09 14.38 3.55
CA PHE A 341 12.43 13.03 3.08
C PHE A 341 13.87 12.61 3.43
N SER A 342 14.82 13.54 3.48
CA SER A 342 16.22 13.24 3.79
C SER A 342 16.42 12.72 5.22
N HIS A 343 15.59 13.15 6.18
CA HIS A 343 15.83 12.91 7.60
C HIS A 343 14.68 12.21 8.32
N PHE A 344 13.50 12.02 7.72
CA PHE A 344 12.36 11.40 8.42
C PHE A 344 12.69 10.02 9.03
N ARG A 345 13.62 9.28 8.40
CA ARG A 345 14.05 7.95 8.90
C ARG A 345 14.98 7.98 10.10
N GLU A 346 15.36 9.17 10.56
CA GLU A 346 16.14 9.40 11.78
C GLU A 346 15.23 9.63 13.00
N ASP A 347 13.94 9.88 12.76
CA ASP A 347 12.95 10.01 13.82
C ASP A 347 12.77 8.67 14.55
N LYS A 348 12.69 8.73 15.88
CA LYS A 348 12.53 7.55 16.74
C LYS A 348 11.21 7.63 17.47
N TYR A 349 10.37 6.64 17.26
CA TYR A 349 9.06 6.52 17.87
C TYR A 349 9.09 5.46 18.97
N LYS A 350 8.28 5.66 20.01
CA LYS A 350 8.01 4.66 21.03
C LYS A 350 6.53 4.71 21.39
N LEU A 351 5.80 3.63 21.09
CA LEU A 351 4.44 3.47 21.57
C LEU A 351 4.47 3.18 23.07
N LEU A 352 3.71 3.95 23.87
CA LEU A 352 3.69 3.79 25.33
C LEU A 352 2.45 3.05 25.79
N ASP A 353 1.29 3.49 25.30
CA ASP A 353 -0.01 2.90 25.57
C ASP A 353 -0.97 3.25 24.42
N LYS A 354 -2.27 2.99 24.60
CA LYS A 354 -3.31 3.21 23.59
C LYS A 354 -3.54 4.70 23.23
N ASP A 355 -3.10 5.62 24.09
CA ASP A 355 -3.37 7.05 23.99
C ASP A 355 -2.08 7.88 23.85
N HIS A 356 -0.90 7.33 24.20
CA HIS A 356 0.37 8.06 24.26
C HIS A 356 1.50 7.39 23.50
N TYR A 357 2.37 8.22 22.93
CA TYR A 357 3.62 7.81 22.31
C TYR A 357 4.69 8.88 22.51
N MET A 358 5.95 8.50 22.30
CA MET A 358 7.07 9.42 22.27
C MET A 358 7.65 9.48 20.86
N VAL A 359 8.12 10.66 20.46
CA VAL A 359 8.92 10.85 19.26
C VAL A 359 10.17 11.64 19.61
N GLN A 360 11.32 11.21 19.12
CA GLN A 360 12.58 11.95 19.19
C GLN A 360 13.04 12.29 17.76
N PHE A 361 13.14 13.59 17.47
CA PHE A 361 13.70 14.08 16.21
C PHE A 361 15.23 14.15 16.28
N PRO A 362 15.97 14.02 15.16
CA PRO A 362 17.44 13.97 15.17
C PRO A 362 18.15 15.18 15.80
N ASN A 363 17.50 16.36 15.82
CA ASN A 363 18.07 17.58 16.40
C ASN A 363 17.58 17.86 17.84
N GLU A 364 16.81 16.95 18.43
CA GLU A 364 16.26 17.11 19.78
C GLU A 364 16.95 16.20 20.78
N VAL A 365 17.37 16.80 21.90
CA VAL A 365 18.07 16.10 22.98
C VAL A 365 17.12 15.17 23.73
N GLU A 366 15.91 15.66 24.02
CA GLU A 366 14.89 14.94 24.78
C GLU A 366 13.73 14.53 23.87
N PRO A 367 13.16 13.33 24.04
CA PRO A 367 11.97 12.89 23.33
C PRO A 367 10.73 13.71 23.73
N ILE A 368 9.88 14.01 22.76
CA ILE A 368 8.58 14.66 22.96
C ILE A 368 7.54 13.59 23.22
N MET A 369 6.85 13.69 24.37
CA MET A 369 5.63 12.91 24.62
C MET A 369 4.45 13.56 23.90
N LYS A 370 3.74 12.76 23.12
CA LYS A 370 2.52 13.16 22.41
C LYS A 370 1.36 12.29 22.85
N LYS A 371 0.17 12.89 22.85
CA LYS A 371 -1.10 12.20 23.08
C LYS A 371 -1.86 12.09 21.75
N GLN A 372 -2.78 11.14 21.65
CA GLN A 372 -3.77 11.14 20.59
C GLN A 372 -4.47 12.51 20.50
N GLU A 373 -4.41 13.12 19.31
CA GLU A 373 -5.12 14.36 18.98
C GLU A 373 -6.13 14.19 17.84
N ILE A 374 -6.20 12.99 17.23
CA ILE A 374 -7.22 12.69 16.22
C ILE A 374 -8.58 12.64 16.89
N ALA A 375 -9.31 13.75 16.80
CA ALA A 375 -10.74 13.77 17.03
C ALA A 375 -11.42 12.93 15.94
N SER A 376 -12.32 12.03 16.35
CA SER A 376 -13.34 11.49 15.46
C SER A 376 -14.15 12.68 14.93
N HIS A 377 -13.94 13.05 13.66
CA HIS A 377 -14.68 14.13 13.02
C HIS A 377 -16.02 13.64 12.50
#